data_AF-A0A1I5C427-F1
#
_entry.id   AF-A0A1I5C427-F1
#
_cell.length_a   1.000
_cell.length_b   1.000
_cell.length_c   1.000
_cell.angle_alpha   90.00
_cell.angle_beta   90.00
_cell.angle_gamma   90.00
#
_symmetry.space_group_name_H-M   'P 1'
#
loop_
_entity.id
_entity.type
_entity.pdbx_description
1 polymer ?
#
loop_
_entity_poly.entity_id
_entity_poly.type
_entity_poly.pdbx_seq_one_letter_code
_entity_poly.pdbx_strand_id
1 'polypeptide(L)'
;MTSSQFPSISSKLVTKNRECKQNQPQINKQVFWKLFRKHYPEFLITDENHQIIFSIFRYFLLQPDFNEFGIIKNKATLEKGLLIYGDYGVGKTTLFDAIHKIGRIILEHTRSTQLWFPRISTVHLLTRYYESQRDKTSNFKLGNYYHGKLYLDDLGKEDKAYNREEIIG
;
A
#
# COMPACT_ATOMS: atom_id res chain seq x y z
N MET A 1 -19.14 12.81 -42.26
CA MET A 1 -19.59 13.18 -40.90
C MET A 1 -20.52 12.09 -40.41
N THR A 2 -19.98 11.12 -39.68
CA THR A 2 -20.73 9.97 -39.15
C THR A 2 -20.63 10.02 -37.63
N SER A 3 -21.74 10.34 -36.98
CA SER A 3 -21.85 10.42 -35.51
C SER A 3 -22.00 9.02 -34.93
N SER A 4 -20.93 8.48 -34.33
CA SER A 4 -21.00 7.29 -33.50
C SER A 4 -21.54 7.67 -32.11
N GLN A 5 -22.82 7.42 -31.85
CA GLN A 5 -23.39 7.49 -30.51
C GLN A 5 -22.89 6.28 -29.70
N PHE A 6 -22.13 6.55 -28.64
CA PHE A 6 -21.82 5.54 -27.62
C PHE A 6 -23.06 5.33 -26.73
N PRO A 7 -23.42 4.08 -26.39
CA PRO A 7 -24.50 3.82 -25.45
C PRO A 7 -24.09 4.24 -24.03
N SER A 8 -24.94 5.03 -23.37
CA SER A 8 -24.80 5.43 -21.98
C SER A 8 -25.06 4.26 -21.03
N ILE A 9 -23.99 3.61 -20.57
CA ILE A 9 -24.08 2.62 -19.50
C ILE A 9 -24.25 3.38 -18.19
N SER A 10 -25.50 3.54 -17.75
CA SER A 10 -25.84 3.99 -16.40
C SER A 10 -25.49 2.88 -15.41
N SER A 11 -24.24 2.90 -14.92
CA SER A 11 -23.85 2.05 -13.79
C SER A 11 -24.42 2.66 -12.51
N LYS A 12 -25.56 2.14 -12.05
CA LYS A 12 -26.06 2.38 -10.69
C LYS A 12 -24.97 1.94 -9.71
N LEU A 13 -24.30 2.91 -9.08
CA LEU A 13 -23.44 2.67 -7.93
C LEU A 13 -24.32 2.09 -6.81
N VAL A 14 -24.25 0.77 -6.65
CA VAL A 14 -24.74 0.12 -5.44
C VAL A 14 -23.69 0.38 -4.37
N THR A 15 -23.91 1.45 -3.60
CA THR A 15 -23.12 1.76 -2.40
C THR A 15 -23.35 0.66 -1.37
N LYS A 16 -22.59 -0.43 -1.45
CA LYS A 16 -22.47 -1.36 -0.33
C LYS A 16 -21.70 -0.62 0.76
N ASN A 17 -22.44 -0.03 1.69
CA ASN A 17 -21.92 0.40 2.98
C ASN A 17 -21.15 -0.78 3.58
N ARG A 18 -19.81 -0.70 3.54
CA ARG A 18 -18.96 -1.58 4.34
C ARG A 18 -19.08 -1.08 5.76
N GLU A 19 -20.07 -1.59 6.49
CA GLU A 19 -20.06 -1.50 7.94
C GLU A 19 -18.73 -2.08 8.43
N CYS A 20 -17.89 -1.20 8.98
CA CYS A 20 -16.63 -1.57 9.61
C CYS A 20 -16.97 -2.47 10.79
N LYS A 21 -16.75 -3.78 10.64
CA LYS A 21 -16.92 -4.76 11.73
C LYS A 21 -15.95 -4.40 12.87
N GLN A 22 -16.44 -3.62 13.83
CA GLN A 22 -15.78 -3.32 15.08
C GLN A 22 -15.89 -4.56 15.97
N ASN A 23 -14.96 -5.51 15.84
CA ASN A 23 -14.64 -6.54 16.85
C ASN A 23 -13.37 -7.31 16.45
N GLN A 24 -12.39 -6.63 15.85
CA GLN A 24 -11.02 -7.14 15.78
C GLN A 24 -10.20 -6.43 16.85
N PRO A 25 -9.34 -7.14 17.61
CA PRO A 25 -8.44 -6.50 18.56
C PRO A 25 -7.60 -5.47 17.80
N GLN A 26 -7.89 -4.19 18.03
CA GLN A 26 -7.16 -3.11 17.39
C GLN A 26 -5.73 -3.12 17.93
N ILE A 27 -4.78 -3.14 17.01
CA ILE A 27 -3.36 -3.00 17.36
C ILE A 27 -3.19 -1.62 17.98
N ASN A 28 -2.78 -1.57 19.24
CA ASN A 28 -2.54 -0.28 19.91
C ASN A 28 -1.12 0.24 19.61
N LYS A 29 -0.96 1.57 19.73
CA LYS A 29 0.30 2.29 19.53
C LYS A 29 1.45 1.72 20.39
N GLN A 30 1.15 1.31 21.61
CA GLN A 30 2.17 0.83 22.57
C GLN A 30 2.78 -0.50 22.13
N VAL A 31 1.95 -1.45 21.68
CA VAL A 31 2.39 -2.75 21.16
C VAL A 31 3.23 -2.55 19.91
N PHE A 32 2.79 -1.70 18.98
CA PHE A 32 3.55 -1.37 17.78
C PHE A 32 4.94 -0.83 18.15
N TRP A 33 5.03 0.20 18.99
CA TRP A 33 6.32 0.79 19.36
C TRP A 33 7.23 -0.16 20.13
N LYS A 34 6.66 -0.98 21.03
CA LYS A 34 7.42 -2.00 21.75
C LYS A 34 8.05 -3.00 20.78
N LEU A 35 7.30 -3.48 19.81
CA LEU A 35 7.82 -4.39 18.77
C LEU A 35 8.82 -3.70 17.85
N PHE A 36 8.54 -2.46 17.46
CA PHE A 36 9.42 -1.66 16.61
C PHE A 36 10.80 -1.49 17.25
N ARG A 37 10.84 -1.00 18.49
CA ARG A 37 12.11 -0.81 19.23
C ARG A 37 12.83 -2.12 19.51
N LYS A 38 12.08 -3.20 19.78
CA LYS A 38 12.68 -4.53 19.99
C LYS A 38 13.39 -5.07 18.74
N HIS A 39 12.80 -4.88 17.55
CA HIS A 39 13.31 -5.46 16.31
C HIS A 39 14.20 -4.53 15.49
N TYR A 40 14.12 -3.23 15.74
CA TYR A 40 14.87 -2.18 15.05
C TYR A 40 15.46 -1.18 16.07
N PRO A 41 16.31 -1.64 17.01
CA PRO A 41 16.89 -0.77 18.05
C PRO A 41 17.75 0.36 17.45
N GLU A 42 18.44 0.08 16.35
CA GLU A 42 19.31 1.03 15.64
C GLU A 42 18.54 2.07 14.80
N PHE A 43 17.22 1.93 14.64
CA PHE A 43 16.42 2.91 13.92
C PHE A 43 16.27 4.16 14.78
N LEU A 44 17.01 5.20 14.43
CA LEU A 44 16.97 6.48 15.13
C LEU A 44 15.62 7.16 14.85
N ILE A 45 14.87 7.42 15.93
CA ILE A 45 13.58 8.11 15.84
C ILE A 45 13.81 9.58 16.18
N THR A 46 13.55 10.44 15.21
CA THR A 46 13.50 11.90 15.38
C THR A 46 12.05 12.34 15.53
N ASP A 47 11.82 13.57 15.97
CA ASP A 47 10.45 14.12 16.05
C ASP A 47 9.77 14.13 14.67
N GLU A 48 10.54 14.43 13.62
CA GLU A 48 10.05 14.45 12.25
C GLU A 48 9.67 13.06 11.75
N ASN A 49 10.57 12.07 11.86
CA ASN A 49 10.27 10.72 11.35
C ASN A 49 9.24 9.99 12.22
N HIS A 50 9.11 10.35 13.50
CA HIS A 50 8.06 9.82 14.37
C HIS A 50 6.68 10.17 13.81
N GLN A 51 6.47 11.41 13.36
CA GLN A 51 5.20 11.83 12.75
C GLN A 51 4.92 11.03 11.47
N ILE A 52 5.93 10.80 10.62
CA ILE A 52 5.80 9.99 9.40
C ILE A 52 5.39 8.56 9.73
N ILE A 53 6.11 7.90 10.66
CA ILE A 53 5.83 6.53 11.08
C ILE A 53 4.41 6.43 11.63
N PHE A 54 4.01 7.42 12.43
CA PHE A 54 2.70 7.40 13.06
C PHE A 54 1.57 7.65 12.07
N SER A 55 1.73 8.57 11.12
CA SER A 55 0.78 8.76 10.01
C SER A 55 0.60 7.50 9.18
N ILE A 56 1.70 6.82 8.84
CA ILE A 56 1.65 5.53 8.11
C ILE A 56 0.94 4.47 8.95
N PHE A 57 1.30 4.33 10.23
CA PHE A 57 0.66 3.37 11.13
C PHE A 57 -0.86 3.58 11.22
N ARG A 58 -1.31 4.83 11.44
CA ARG A 58 -2.73 5.18 11.49
C ARG A 58 -3.46 4.93 10.18
N TYR A 59 -2.81 5.21 9.05
CA TYR A 59 -3.34 4.90 7.73
C TYR A 59 -3.60 3.40 7.59
N PHE A 60 -2.65 2.54 8.00
CA PHE A 60 -2.87 1.09 7.99
C PHE A 60 -3.98 0.64 8.94
N LEU A 61 -4.21 1.34 10.06
CA LEU A 61 -5.32 1.08 10.98
C LEU A 61 -6.66 1.65 10.51
N LEU A 62 -6.73 2.27 9.32
CA LEU A 62 -7.92 2.93 8.79
C LEU A 62 -8.46 4.03 9.71
N GLN A 63 -7.58 4.75 10.41
CA GLN A 63 -7.97 5.85 11.28
C GLN A 63 -8.15 7.14 10.46
N PRO A 64 -9.30 7.85 10.56
CA PRO A 64 -9.58 9.04 9.75
C PRO A 64 -8.61 10.21 9.95
N ASP A 65 -7.97 10.26 11.12
CA ASP A 65 -7.03 11.29 11.57
C ASP A 65 -5.56 10.94 11.23
N PHE A 66 -5.31 10.01 10.30
CA PHE A 66 -3.95 9.59 9.93
C PHE A 66 -3.05 10.73 9.41
N ASN A 67 -3.64 11.77 8.82
CA ASN A 67 -2.92 12.94 8.31
C ASN A 67 -2.98 14.14 9.28
N GLU A 68 -3.15 13.93 10.58
CA GLU A 68 -3.24 15.03 11.57
C GLU A 68 -2.02 15.98 11.54
N PHE A 69 -0.84 15.46 11.17
CA PHE A 69 0.41 16.22 11.09
C PHE A 69 0.61 16.94 9.75
N GLY A 70 -0.33 16.82 8.79
CA GLY A 70 -0.23 17.52 7.50
C GLY A 70 0.92 17.07 6.59
N ILE A 71 1.46 15.86 6.80
CA ILE A 71 2.61 15.34 6.03
C ILE A 71 2.22 15.05 4.58
N ILE A 72 0.97 14.62 4.36
CA ILE A 72 0.49 14.25 3.03
C ILE A 72 0.03 15.52 2.31
N LYS A 73 0.73 15.85 1.23
CA LYS A 73 0.58 17.10 0.47
C LYS A 73 -0.73 17.22 -0.31
N ASN A 74 -1.44 16.11 -0.58
CA ASN A 74 -2.68 16.09 -1.37
C ASN A 74 -3.91 15.75 -0.51
N LYS A 75 -5.09 15.71 -1.13
CA LYS A 75 -6.33 15.26 -0.46
C LYS A 75 -6.23 13.77 -0.14
N ALA A 76 -5.74 13.48 1.06
CA ALA A 76 -5.52 12.14 1.55
C ALA A 76 -6.86 11.46 1.88
N THR A 77 -7.07 10.22 1.39
CA THR A 77 -8.22 9.40 1.74
C THR A 77 -7.78 7.97 2.05
N LEU A 78 -8.51 7.27 2.92
CA LEU A 78 -8.23 5.88 3.28
C LEU A 78 -8.57 4.88 2.16
N GLU A 79 -9.26 5.33 1.12
CA GLU A 79 -9.65 4.52 -0.05
C GLU A 79 -8.56 4.43 -1.12
N LYS A 80 -7.57 5.33 -1.06
CA LYS A 80 -6.47 5.43 -2.03
C LYS A 80 -5.15 5.01 -1.38
N GLY A 81 -4.16 4.65 -2.19
CA GLY A 81 -2.81 4.33 -1.75
C GLY A 81 -1.99 5.55 -1.28
N LEU A 82 -0.92 5.29 -0.54
CA LEU A 82 0.09 6.28 -0.19
C LEU A 82 1.27 6.18 -1.15
N LEU A 83 1.66 7.31 -1.74
CA LEU A 83 2.93 7.46 -2.44
C LEU A 83 3.98 8.02 -1.48
N ILE A 84 5.07 7.28 -1.30
CA ILE A 84 6.16 7.67 -0.41
C ILE A 84 7.42 7.83 -1.23
N TYR A 85 7.92 9.06 -1.28
CA TYR A 85 9.10 9.45 -2.03
C TYR A 85 10.05 10.24 -1.14
N GLY A 86 11.29 10.36 -1.58
CA GLY A 86 12.36 11.05 -0.86
C GLY A 86 13.72 10.57 -1.36
N ASP A 87 14.79 11.19 -0.88
CA ASP A 87 16.14 10.92 -1.38
C ASP A 87 16.60 9.48 -1.15
N TYR A 88 17.64 9.07 -1.89
CA TYR A 88 18.27 7.78 -1.68
C TYR A 88 18.89 7.71 -0.28
N GLY A 89 18.76 6.56 0.39
CA GLY A 89 19.37 6.33 1.71
C GLY A 89 18.59 6.87 2.92
N VAL A 90 17.47 7.58 2.75
CA VAL A 90 16.68 8.14 3.88
C VAL A 90 15.87 7.09 4.68
N GLY A 91 16.04 5.79 4.40
CA GLY A 91 15.43 4.72 5.18
C GLY A 91 13.98 4.35 4.82
N LYS A 92 13.47 4.74 3.64
CA LYS A 92 12.10 4.40 3.18
C LYS A 92 11.84 2.89 3.20
N THR A 93 12.67 2.13 2.48
CA THR A 93 12.56 0.66 2.40
C THR A 93 12.72 0.02 3.78
N THR A 94 13.69 0.49 4.57
CA THR A 94 13.92 0.02 5.95
C THR A 94 12.69 0.22 6.83
N LEU A 95 12.00 1.36 6.72
CA LEU A 95 10.77 1.62 7.46
C LEU A 95 9.65 0.64 7.06
N PHE A 96 9.45 0.41 5.77
CA PHE A 96 8.43 -0.55 5.31
C PHE A 96 8.78 -1.99 5.67
N ASP A 97 10.05 -2.37 5.66
CA ASP A 97 10.51 -3.66 6.16
C ASP A 97 10.25 -3.81 7.67
N ALA A 98 10.37 -2.72 8.43
CA ALA A 98 10.01 -2.69 9.84
C ALA A 98 8.51 -2.92 10.06
N ILE A 99 7.68 -2.13 9.39
CA ILE A 99 6.22 -2.24 9.50
C ILE A 99 5.77 -3.65 9.06
N HIS A 100 6.30 -4.15 7.94
CA HIS A 100 5.95 -5.47 7.42
C HIS A 100 6.34 -6.60 8.39
N LYS A 101 7.55 -6.55 8.97
CA LYS A 101 7.99 -7.54 9.99
C LYS A 101 7.12 -7.50 11.23
N ILE A 102 6.81 -6.31 11.75
CA ILE A 102 5.93 -6.13 12.91
C ILE A 102 4.52 -6.62 12.60
N GLY A 103 4.01 -6.29 11.41
CA GLY A 103 2.71 -6.76 10.93
C GLY A 103 2.63 -8.28 10.87
N ARG A 104 3.69 -8.96 10.42
CA ARG A 104 3.78 -10.42 10.44
C ARG A 104 3.72 -10.99 11.87
N ILE A 105 4.52 -10.44 12.78
CA ILE A 105 4.53 -10.89 14.18
C ILE A 105 3.15 -10.73 14.80
N ILE A 106 2.50 -9.60 14.56
CA ILE A 106 1.16 -9.35 15.11
C ILE A 106 0.13 -10.31 14.50
N LEU A 107 0.20 -10.56 13.18
CA LEU A 107 -0.64 -11.54 12.51
C LEU A 107 -0.51 -12.93 13.14
N GLU A 108 0.72 -13.37 13.40
CA GLU A 108 1.00 -14.68 14.01
C GLU A 108 0.42 -14.80 15.43
N HIS A 109 0.50 -13.74 16.23
CA HIS A 109 0.08 -13.78 17.65
C HIS A 109 -1.40 -13.46 17.86
N THR A 110 -2.01 -12.66 16.99
CA THR A 110 -3.37 -12.11 17.21
C THR A 110 -4.36 -12.44 16.09
N ARG A 111 -3.89 -13.01 14.97
CA ARG A 111 -4.64 -13.16 13.71
C ARG A 111 -5.10 -11.84 13.08
N SER A 112 -4.61 -10.70 13.55
CA SER A 112 -4.93 -9.39 12.99
C SER A 112 -4.12 -9.13 11.72
N THR A 113 -4.82 -8.80 10.63
CA THR A 113 -4.22 -8.47 9.32
C THR A 113 -4.07 -6.96 9.11
N GLN A 114 -4.33 -6.13 10.14
CA GLN A 114 -4.37 -4.68 9.98
C GLN A 114 -3.05 -4.07 9.50
N LEU A 115 -1.91 -4.56 9.97
CA LEU A 115 -0.59 -4.10 9.52
C LEU A 115 0.04 -5.03 8.46
N TRP A 116 -0.67 -6.05 8.01
CA TRP A 116 -0.16 -6.99 7.02
C TRP A 116 -0.46 -6.53 5.59
N PHE A 117 0.55 -6.66 4.73
CA PHE A 117 0.43 -6.40 3.29
C PHE A 117 1.47 -7.25 2.54
N PRO A 118 1.13 -7.88 1.40
CA PRO A 118 2.14 -8.38 0.47
C PRO A 118 3.07 -7.26 -0.03
N ARG A 119 4.36 -7.58 -0.10
CA ARG A 119 5.40 -6.75 -0.74
C ARG A 119 5.76 -7.33 -2.10
N ILE A 120 5.83 -6.48 -3.12
CA ILE A 120 6.31 -6.84 -4.45
C ILE A 120 7.18 -5.70 -5.02
N SER A 121 8.26 -6.07 -5.70
CA SER A 121 9.05 -5.09 -6.47
C SER A 121 8.29 -4.74 -7.75
N THR A 122 8.19 -3.45 -8.07
CA THR A 122 7.55 -2.96 -9.30
C THR A 122 8.21 -3.57 -10.55
N VAL A 123 9.55 -3.62 -10.57
CA VAL A 123 10.33 -4.22 -11.67
C VAL A 123 9.96 -5.70 -11.86
N HIS A 124 9.84 -6.46 -10.77
CA HIS A 124 9.46 -7.87 -10.82
C HIS A 124 8.02 -8.08 -11.29
N LEU A 125 7.09 -7.23 -10.83
CA LEU A 125 5.68 -7.27 -11.27
C LEU A 125 5.57 -7.06 -12.79
N LEU A 126 6.29 -6.07 -13.31
CA LEU A 126 6.29 -5.75 -14.74
C LEU A 126 6.94 -6.83 -15.58
N THR A 127 8.07 -7.37 -15.12
CA THR A 127 8.76 -8.47 -15.81
C THR A 127 7.81 -9.66 -16.00
N ARG A 128 7.14 -10.08 -14.92
CA ARG A 128 6.15 -11.17 -14.99
C ARG A 128 4.94 -10.84 -15.85
N TYR A 129 4.49 -9.57 -15.81
CA TYR A 129 3.42 -9.12 -16.68
C TYR A 129 3.82 -9.26 -18.16
N TYR A 130 4.99 -8.78 -18.56
CA TYR A 130 5.45 -8.90 -19.95
C TYR A 130 5.68 -10.34 -20.39
N GLU A 131 6.27 -11.17 -19.54
CA GLU A 131 6.42 -12.61 -19.80
C GLU A 131 5.06 -13.27 -20.04
N SER A 132 4.04 -12.92 -19.24
CA SER A 132 2.68 -13.45 -19.40
C SER A 132 1.97 -13.02 -20.69
N GLN A 133 2.32 -11.86 -21.26
CA GLN A 133 1.79 -11.44 -22.57
C GLN A 133 2.40 -12.25 -23.71
N ARG A 134 3.63 -12.76 -23.54
CA ARG A 134 4.35 -13.56 -24.55
C ARG A 134 4.03 -15.05 -24.42
N ASP A 135 3.82 -15.53 -23.21
CA ASP A 135 3.50 -16.94 -22.91
C ASP A 135 2.03 -17.11 -22.48
N LYS A 136 1.24 -17.70 -23.37
CA LYS A 136 -0.18 -18.00 -23.15
C LYS A 136 -0.43 -19.06 -22.06
N THR A 137 0.60 -19.78 -21.64
CA THR A 137 0.52 -20.78 -20.56
C THR A 137 0.86 -20.21 -19.18
N SER A 138 1.23 -18.92 -19.12
CA SER A 138 1.56 -18.25 -17.86
C SER A 138 0.39 -18.25 -16.88
N ASN A 139 0.68 -18.56 -15.62
CA ASN A 139 -0.27 -18.49 -14.51
C ASN A 139 -0.40 -17.10 -13.89
N PHE A 140 0.31 -16.10 -14.46
CA PHE A 140 0.25 -14.73 -13.95
C PHE A 140 -1.14 -14.11 -14.19
N LYS A 141 -1.74 -13.55 -13.14
CA LYS A 141 -3.01 -12.82 -13.22
C LYS A 141 -2.85 -11.48 -12.52
N LEU A 142 -2.95 -10.40 -13.29
CA LEU A 142 -2.85 -9.03 -12.75
C LEU A 142 -3.93 -8.76 -11.70
N GLY A 143 -5.14 -9.32 -11.88
CA GLY A 143 -6.24 -9.20 -10.94
C GLY A 143 -5.93 -9.70 -9.51
N ASN A 144 -4.95 -10.58 -9.34
CA ASN A 144 -4.52 -11.04 -8.01
C ASN A 144 -3.92 -9.91 -7.15
N TYR A 145 -3.50 -8.80 -7.78
CA TYR A 145 -2.87 -7.66 -7.10
C TYR A 145 -3.87 -6.50 -6.84
N TYR A 146 -5.12 -6.61 -7.28
CA TYR A 146 -6.14 -5.57 -7.09
C TYR A 146 -6.83 -5.62 -5.72
N HIS A 147 -6.58 -6.66 -4.94
CA HIS A 147 -7.29 -6.91 -3.69
C HIS A 147 -6.40 -6.76 -2.47
N GLY A 148 -6.92 -6.02 -1.49
CA GLY A 148 -6.25 -5.82 -0.21
C GLY A 148 -5.16 -4.75 -0.28
N LYS A 149 -4.30 -4.75 0.72
CA LYS A 149 -3.19 -3.82 0.84
C LYS A 149 -2.01 -4.37 0.05
N LEU A 150 -1.39 -3.56 -0.78
CA LEU A 150 -0.23 -3.96 -1.58
C LEU A 150 0.87 -2.91 -1.39
N TYR A 151 2.08 -3.37 -1.10
CA TYR A 151 3.25 -2.51 -1.11
C TYR A 151 4.07 -2.77 -2.38
N LEU A 152 4.11 -1.75 -3.23
CA LEU A 152 4.95 -1.70 -4.43
C LEU A 152 6.25 -0.97 -4.06
N ASP A 153 7.36 -1.68 -4.12
CA ASP A 153 8.68 -1.08 -3.90
C ASP A 153 9.35 -0.72 -5.24
N ASP A 154 10.34 0.18 -5.18
CA ASP A 154 11.13 0.60 -6.33
C ASP A 154 10.33 1.17 -7.52
N LEU A 155 9.23 1.88 -7.23
CA LEU A 155 8.48 2.60 -8.26
C LEU A 155 9.38 3.66 -8.94
N GLY A 156 9.44 3.64 -10.27
CA GLY A 156 10.29 4.50 -11.09
C GLY A 156 11.66 3.90 -11.44
N LYS A 157 11.98 2.67 -11.00
CA LYS A 157 13.18 1.93 -11.45
C LYS A 157 12.93 1.01 -12.63
N GLU A 158 11.67 0.80 -12.98
CA GLU A 158 11.28 0.03 -14.15
C GLU A 158 11.74 0.66 -15.46
N ASP A 159 12.05 -0.19 -16.44
CA ASP A 159 12.18 0.26 -17.82
C ASP A 159 10.84 0.87 -18.25
N LYS A 160 10.89 2.02 -18.93
CA LYS A 160 9.70 2.64 -19.50
C LYS A 160 9.00 1.61 -20.38
N ALA A 161 7.76 1.27 -20.02
CA ALA A 161 6.95 0.34 -20.77
C ALA A 161 6.93 0.72 -22.25
N TYR A 162 7.47 -0.16 -23.11
CA TYR A 162 7.26 -0.04 -24.56
C TYR A 162 5.76 -0.19 -24.81
N ASN A 163 5.17 0.85 -25.41
CA ASN A 163 3.76 1.05 -25.76
C ASN A 163 2.80 1.43 -24.62
N ARG A 164 2.43 2.72 -24.66
CA ARG A 164 1.12 3.33 -24.34
C ARG A 164 0.14 2.43 -23.60
N GLU A 165 0.33 2.33 -22.30
CA GLU A 165 -0.72 2.42 -21.30
C GLU A 165 0.00 2.59 -19.96
N GLU A 166 -0.09 3.77 -19.38
CA GLU A 166 0.31 3.97 -17.99
C GLU A 166 -0.52 3.00 -17.16
N ILE A 167 0.14 2.08 -16.45
CA ILE A 167 -0.52 1.07 -15.60
C ILE A 167 -1.26 1.75 -14.43
N ILE A 168 -1.00 3.05 -14.22
CA ILE A 168 -1.72 3.90 -13.29
C ILE A 168 -2.15 5.16 -14.07
N GLY A 169 -3.34 5.09 -14.67
CA GLY A 169 -4.11 6.24 -15.14
C GLY A 169 -5.25 6.55 -14.19
#